data_AF-A0A517PA78-F1
#
_entry.id   AF-A0A517PA78-F1
#
_cell.length_a   1.000
_cell.length_b   1.000
_cell.length_c   1.000
_cell.angle_alpha   90.00
_cell.angle_beta   90.00
_cell.angle_gamma   90.00
#
_symmetry.space_group_name_H-M   'P 1'
#
loop_
_entity.id
_entity.type
_entity.pdbx_description
1 polymer ?
#
loop_
_entity_poly.entity_id
_entity_poly.type
_entity_poly.pdbx_seq_one_letter_code
_entity_poly.pdbx_strand_id
1 'polypeptide(L)'
;MIPVPLADAPVAEAVAAVTADADSLQTAGEGVGPPEDFDEDDTLMIRLQGGDRAAFDELVTRHEGPLFGFFLKNVRNRALAEDLVQDTLLKVYRKNWDYLPTGRFRGWLYRIGRNLMIDAARRSRRDALVRSVRANADGDGSPLDRIAAEGDGPAAVAERRIFAELVDELLAELPDDQRETFTLHHFAHVPLPEVGQAMGVSTSTAKSRLRLAREKLRAKLAERGVRDPFEPDES
;
A
#
# COMPACT_ATOMS: atom_id res chain seq x y z
N MET A 1 -8.06 17.62 -43.75
CA MET A 1 -8.74 18.89 -43.46
C MET A 1 -9.72 18.69 -42.30
N ILE A 2 -9.22 18.75 -41.06
CA ILE A 2 -9.83 19.36 -39.87
C ILE A 2 -8.61 19.71 -38.98
N PRO A 3 -8.33 21.00 -38.70
CA PRO A 3 -7.22 21.40 -37.85
C PRO A 3 -7.67 21.41 -36.37
N VAL A 4 -6.85 20.85 -35.48
CA VAL A 4 -6.96 21.10 -34.04
C VAL A 4 -5.96 22.23 -33.72
N PRO A 5 -6.40 23.34 -33.11
CA PRO A 5 -5.55 24.51 -32.95
C PRO A 5 -4.51 24.27 -31.84
N LEU A 6 -3.25 24.52 -32.18
CA LEU A 6 -2.27 25.04 -31.23
C LEU A 6 -2.79 26.42 -30.79
N ALA A 7 -3.14 26.55 -29.51
CA ALA A 7 -3.29 27.84 -28.86
C ALA A 7 -2.24 27.91 -27.76
N ASP A 8 -1.34 28.88 -27.93
CA ASP A 8 -0.29 29.29 -27.01
C ASP A 8 -0.85 29.67 -25.63
N ALA A 9 -0.13 29.21 -24.59
CA ALA A 9 0.16 29.80 -23.26
C ALA A 9 -0.83 30.82 -22.62
N PRO A 10 -1.09 30.72 -21.29
CA PRO A 10 -0.02 30.84 -20.30
C PRO A 10 -0.20 29.92 -19.06
N VAL A 11 0.46 28.76 -19.06
CA VAL A 11 0.71 28.00 -17.81
C VAL A 11 2.00 28.49 -17.12
N ALA A 12 2.87 29.20 -17.85
CA ALA A 12 4.10 29.77 -17.31
C ALA A 12 3.88 30.96 -16.35
N GLU A 13 2.71 31.63 -16.42
CA GLU A 13 2.41 32.80 -15.57
C GLU A 13 1.82 32.41 -14.20
N ALA A 14 1.20 31.23 -14.09
CA ALA A 14 0.70 30.70 -12.83
C ALA A 14 1.83 30.20 -11.89
N VAL A 15 3.00 29.86 -12.44
CA VAL A 15 4.17 29.40 -11.66
C VAL A 15 5.03 30.59 -11.19
N ALA A 16 4.96 31.74 -11.86
CA ALA A 16 5.64 32.97 -11.45
C ALA A 16 4.89 33.75 -10.34
N ALA A 17 3.57 33.63 -10.26
CA ALA A 17 2.75 34.33 -9.25
C ALA A 17 2.89 33.78 -7.81
N VAL A 18 3.59 32.65 -7.62
CA VAL A 18 3.81 32.03 -6.30
C VAL A 18 5.13 32.49 -5.65
N THR A 19 5.96 33.31 -6.31
CA THR A 19 7.28 33.71 -5.79
C THR A 19 7.51 35.21 -5.59
N ALA A 20 6.48 36.05 -5.69
CA ALA A 20 6.64 37.50 -5.55
C ALA A 20 5.53 38.14 -4.71
N ASP A 21 5.55 37.90 -3.39
CA ASP A 21 5.04 38.88 -2.41
C ASP A 21 5.64 38.61 -1.02
N ALA A 22 6.97 38.75 -0.92
CA ALA A 22 7.74 38.42 0.27
C ALA A 22 8.12 39.62 1.15
N ASP A 23 7.50 40.82 0.98
CA ASP A 23 7.97 42.01 1.71
C ASP A 23 6.89 42.92 2.29
N SER A 24 5.71 42.38 2.59
CA SER A 24 4.68 43.17 3.29
C SER A 24 3.78 42.25 4.09
N LEU A 25 4.17 41.97 5.34
CA LEU A 25 3.33 41.87 6.54
C LEU A 25 4.15 41.25 7.68
N GLN A 26 4.96 42.08 8.30
CA GLN A 26 5.55 41.80 9.62
C GLN A 26 4.62 42.42 10.66
N THR A 27 3.78 41.61 11.31
CA THR A 27 3.48 41.67 12.76
C THR A 27 2.55 40.53 13.20
N ALA A 28 2.84 40.03 14.40
CA ALA A 28 2.14 38.99 15.18
C ALA A 28 2.45 37.53 14.81
N GLY A 29 3.28 36.90 15.64
CA GLY A 29 3.82 35.56 15.46
C GLY A 29 2.92 34.44 15.95
N GLU A 30 3.01 33.30 15.26
CA GLU A 30 3.50 32.02 15.78
C GLU A 30 3.92 31.18 14.57
N GLY A 31 5.05 30.48 14.66
CA GLY A 31 5.79 29.94 13.52
C GLY A 31 4.99 28.99 12.64
N VAL A 32 4.86 29.34 11.36
CA VAL A 32 4.53 28.39 10.29
C VAL A 32 5.84 28.07 9.59
N GLY A 33 6.43 26.92 9.94
CA GLY A 33 7.45 26.29 9.10
C GLY A 33 6.85 25.86 7.75
N PRO A 34 7.68 25.46 6.77
CA PRO A 34 7.16 24.87 5.52
C PRO A 34 6.19 23.71 5.85
N PRO A 35 5.12 23.50 5.06
CA PRO A 35 4.07 22.54 5.38
C PRO A 35 4.67 21.14 5.62
N GLU A 36 4.51 20.62 6.84
CA GLU A 36 5.10 19.36 7.32
C GLU A 36 4.56 18.09 6.63
N ASP A 37 3.66 18.23 5.65
CA ASP A 37 2.87 17.15 5.04
C ASP A 37 3.26 16.83 3.58
N PHE A 38 4.46 17.22 3.11
CA PHE A 38 4.92 16.91 1.76
C PHE A 38 5.98 15.81 1.78
N ASP A 39 5.72 14.68 1.13
CA ASP A 39 6.67 13.56 1.13
C ASP A 39 7.42 13.40 -0.22
N GLU A 40 8.35 12.45 -0.25
CA GLU A 40 9.15 12.18 -1.45
C GLU A 40 8.29 11.58 -2.57
N ASP A 41 7.27 10.78 -2.23
CA ASP A 41 6.34 10.20 -3.20
C ASP A 41 5.49 11.30 -3.86
N ASP A 42 5.10 12.33 -3.12
CA ASP A 42 4.43 13.54 -3.63
C ASP A 42 5.28 14.25 -4.69
N THR A 43 6.58 14.41 -4.40
CA THR A 43 7.51 15.04 -5.33
C THR A 43 7.64 14.24 -6.62
N LEU A 44 7.69 12.90 -6.53
CA LEU A 44 7.70 12.03 -7.70
C LEU A 44 6.39 12.11 -8.48
N MET A 45 5.24 12.19 -7.80
CA MET A 45 3.95 12.36 -8.46
C MET A 45 3.82 13.68 -9.20
N ILE A 46 4.32 14.78 -8.65
CA ILE A 46 4.33 16.09 -9.32
C ILE A 46 5.20 16.06 -10.57
N ARG A 47 6.39 15.46 -10.48
CA ARG A 47 7.27 15.26 -11.64
C ARG A 47 6.58 14.41 -12.71
N LEU A 48 5.92 13.33 -12.31
CA LEU A 48 5.16 12.47 -13.22
C LEU A 48 4.01 13.22 -13.91
N GLN A 49 3.25 14.04 -13.17
CA GLN A 49 2.22 14.91 -13.73
C GLN A 49 2.81 15.93 -14.74
N GLY A 50 4.03 16.40 -14.49
CA GLY A 50 4.83 17.20 -15.42
C GLY A 50 5.36 16.45 -16.65
N GLY A 51 5.12 15.14 -16.76
CA GLY A 51 5.54 14.30 -17.89
C GLY A 51 6.88 13.59 -17.72
N ASP A 52 7.51 13.68 -16.54
CA ASP A 52 8.76 12.98 -16.24
C ASP A 52 8.51 11.48 -16.00
N ARG A 53 8.86 10.66 -16.99
CA ARG A 53 8.70 9.21 -16.91
C ARG A 53 9.65 8.55 -15.92
N ALA A 54 10.83 9.13 -15.67
CA ALA A 54 11.78 8.56 -14.72
C ALA A 54 11.25 8.63 -13.28
N ALA A 55 10.41 9.61 -12.98
CA ALA A 55 9.72 9.68 -11.69
C ALA A 55 8.76 8.49 -11.46
N PHE A 56 8.15 7.96 -12.53
CA PHE A 56 7.34 6.75 -12.43
C PHE A 56 8.20 5.51 -12.18
N ASP A 57 9.35 5.38 -12.84
CA ASP A 57 10.26 4.24 -12.62
C ASP A 57 10.75 4.19 -11.16
N GLU A 58 10.97 5.36 -10.55
CA GLU A 58 11.32 5.47 -9.14
C GLU A 58 10.17 5.06 -8.21
N LEU A 59 8.93 5.50 -8.52
CA LEU A 59 7.73 5.04 -7.81
C LEU A 59 7.54 3.53 -7.90
N VAL A 60 7.77 2.94 -9.08
CA VAL A 60 7.72 1.48 -9.28
C VAL A 60 8.74 0.81 -8.38
N THR A 61 10.00 1.24 -8.44
CA THR A 61 11.11 0.67 -7.64
C THR A 61 10.81 0.71 -6.14
N ARG A 62 10.23 1.81 -5.65
CA ARG A 62 9.87 1.97 -4.23
C ARG A 62 8.71 1.09 -3.79
N HIS A 63 7.67 0.95 -4.64
CA HIS A 63 6.37 0.44 -4.19
C HIS A 63 6.04 -0.97 -4.69
N GLU A 64 6.74 -1.49 -5.69
CA GLU A 64 6.50 -2.84 -6.24
C GLU A 64 6.63 -3.93 -5.17
N GLY A 65 7.75 -3.95 -4.43
CA GLY A 65 8.00 -4.94 -3.37
C GLY A 65 6.98 -4.87 -2.23
N PRO A 66 6.75 -3.69 -1.61
CA PRO A 66 5.73 -3.52 -0.58
C PRO A 66 4.32 -3.91 -1.05
N LEU A 67 3.92 -3.52 -2.26
CA LEU A 67 2.62 -3.93 -2.84
C LEU A 67 2.55 -5.44 -3.02
N PHE A 68 3.60 -6.06 -3.56
CA PHE A 68 3.65 -7.50 -3.74
C PHE A 68 3.49 -8.23 -2.40
N GLY A 69 4.22 -7.80 -1.38
CA GLY A 69 4.11 -8.35 -0.02
C GLY A 69 2.70 -8.21 0.56
N PHE A 70 2.07 -7.04 0.39
CA PHE A 70 0.69 -6.81 0.81
C PHE A 70 -0.29 -7.75 0.10
N PHE A 71 -0.22 -7.84 -1.24
CA PHE A 71 -1.13 -8.71 -1.98
C PHE A 71 -0.90 -10.18 -1.67
N LEU A 72 0.36 -10.63 -1.61
CA LEU A 72 0.69 -12.02 -1.33
C LEU A 72 0.11 -12.48 0.01
N LYS A 73 0.24 -11.65 1.06
CA LYS A 73 -0.31 -11.94 2.40
C LYS A 73 -1.84 -11.97 2.44
N ASN A 74 -2.52 -11.28 1.52
CA ASN A 74 -3.98 -11.19 1.51
C ASN A 74 -4.67 -12.15 0.55
N VAL A 75 -4.08 -12.41 -0.63
CA VAL A 75 -4.65 -13.27 -1.67
C VAL A 75 -4.07 -14.68 -1.68
N ARG A 76 -2.87 -14.88 -1.11
CA ARG A 76 -2.17 -16.17 -1.03
C ARG A 76 -2.02 -16.89 -2.38
N ASN A 77 -1.91 -16.11 -3.45
CA ASN A 77 -1.67 -16.59 -4.80
C ASN A 77 -0.64 -15.66 -5.44
N ARG A 78 0.54 -16.22 -5.75
CA ARG A 78 1.67 -15.44 -6.28
C ARG A 78 1.34 -14.77 -7.61
N ALA A 79 0.79 -15.52 -8.57
CA ALA A 79 0.46 -14.98 -9.88
C ALA A 79 -0.57 -13.85 -9.78
N LEU A 80 -1.62 -14.05 -8.99
CA LEU A 80 -2.62 -13.01 -8.75
C LEU A 80 -2.01 -11.79 -8.03
N ALA A 81 -1.06 -11.99 -7.12
CA ALA A 81 -0.38 -10.89 -6.45
C ALA A 81 0.47 -10.08 -7.45
N GLU A 82 1.24 -10.72 -8.32
CA GLU A 82 2.01 -10.06 -9.39
C GLU A 82 1.10 -9.25 -10.33
N ASP A 83 -0.01 -9.84 -10.76
CA ASP A 83 -1.01 -9.15 -11.60
C ASP A 83 -1.59 -7.92 -10.89
N LEU A 84 -1.93 -8.03 -9.60
CA LEU A 84 -2.47 -6.93 -8.82
C LEU A 84 -1.46 -5.79 -8.63
N VAL A 85 -0.18 -6.09 -8.47
CA VAL A 85 0.90 -5.07 -8.42
C VAL A 85 0.93 -4.30 -9.73
N GLN A 86 1.00 -5.00 -10.85
CA GLN A 86 1.06 -4.39 -12.18
C GLN A 86 -0.18 -3.53 -12.45
N ASP A 87 -1.38 -4.07 -12.21
CA ASP A 87 -2.63 -3.34 -12.37
C ASP A 87 -2.70 -2.08 -11.49
N THR A 88 -2.16 -2.15 -10.27
CA THR A 88 -2.11 -1.01 -9.34
C THR A 88 -1.20 0.08 -9.87
N LEU A 89 0.04 -0.25 -10.25
CA LEU A 89 1.02 0.71 -10.77
C LEU A 89 0.57 1.31 -12.11
N LEU A 90 -0.04 0.51 -12.99
CA LEU A 90 -0.64 1.01 -14.23
C LEU A 90 -1.81 1.97 -13.96
N LYS A 91 -2.63 1.70 -12.93
CA LYS A 91 -3.68 2.64 -12.53
C LYS A 91 -3.11 3.93 -11.94
N VAL A 92 -2.05 3.87 -11.14
CA VAL A 92 -1.33 5.05 -10.64
C VAL A 92 -0.86 5.91 -11.80
N TYR A 93 -0.17 5.30 -12.79
CA TYR A 93 0.28 6.01 -13.98
C TYR A 93 -0.88 6.66 -14.75
N ARG A 94 -1.98 5.94 -14.98
CA ARG A 94 -3.14 6.47 -15.71
C ARG A 94 -3.91 7.54 -14.96
N LYS A 95 -3.92 7.47 -13.62
CA LYS A 95 -4.65 8.37 -12.73
C LYS A 95 -3.74 9.37 -12.03
N ASN A 96 -2.55 9.63 -12.56
CA ASN A 96 -1.59 10.50 -11.90
C ASN A 96 -2.16 11.91 -11.66
N TRP A 97 -2.97 12.43 -12.59
CA TRP A 97 -3.66 13.72 -12.45
C TRP A 97 -4.77 13.75 -11.39
N ASP A 98 -5.29 12.59 -10.98
CA ASP A 98 -6.32 12.50 -9.92
C ASP A 98 -5.70 12.58 -8.52
N TYR A 99 -4.37 12.49 -8.42
CA TYR A 99 -3.65 12.55 -7.15
C TYR A 99 -3.37 13.99 -6.72
N LEU A 100 -3.72 14.32 -5.47
CA LEU A 100 -3.37 15.59 -4.85
C LEU A 100 -2.21 15.39 -3.87
N PRO A 101 -1.05 16.07 -4.08
CA PRO A 101 0.13 15.91 -3.23
C PRO A 101 -0.13 16.49 -1.83
N THR A 102 -0.36 15.62 -0.86
CA THR A 102 -0.82 15.95 0.51
C THR A 102 -0.19 15.05 1.58
N GLY A 103 0.90 14.35 1.26
CA GLY A 103 1.61 13.44 2.16
C GLY A 103 0.91 12.12 2.41
N ARG A 104 0.00 11.72 1.50
CA ARG A 104 -0.88 10.55 1.67
C ARG A 104 -0.82 9.60 0.48
N PHE A 105 0.32 9.58 -0.20
CA PHE A 105 0.49 8.79 -1.40
C PHE A 105 0.24 7.30 -1.13
N ARG A 106 0.81 6.78 -0.03
CA ARG A 106 0.66 5.38 0.36
C ARG A 106 -0.81 5.01 0.59
N GLY A 107 -1.56 5.79 1.35
CA GLY A 107 -2.99 5.56 1.57
C GLY A 107 -3.79 5.57 0.27
N TRP A 108 -3.48 6.48 -0.65
CA TRP A 108 -4.11 6.53 -1.97
C TRP A 108 -3.74 5.31 -2.84
N LEU A 109 -2.46 4.93 -2.88
CA LEU A 109 -1.94 3.77 -3.59
C LEU A 109 -2.61 2.47 -3.12
N TYR A 110 -2.61 2.23 -1.81
CA TYR A 110 -3.21 1.01 -1.25
C TYR A 110 -4.73 0.99 -1.34
N ARG A 111 -5.40 2.16 -1.46
CA ARG A 111 -6.82 2.22 -1.80
C ARG A 111 -7.07 1.69 -3.22
N ILE A 112 -6.24 2.09 -4.19
CA ILE A 112 -6.32 1.56 -5.57
C ILE A 112 -6.11 0.04 -5.57
N GLY A 113 -5.04 -0.41 -4.92
CA GLY A 113 -4.69 -1.82 -4.87
C GLY A 113 -5.74 -2.68 -4.17
N ARG A 114 -6.25 -2.23 -3.02
CA ARG A 114 -7.31 -2.94 -2.30
C ARG A 114 -8.59 -3.07 -3.14
N ASN A 115 -8.98 -2.01 -3.85
CA ASN A 115 -10.16 -2.07 -4.72
C ASN A 115 -9.98 -3.14 -5.83
N LEU A 116 -8.80 -3.19 -6.46
CA LEU A 116 -8.46 -4.23 -7.44
C LEU A 116 -8.52 -5.64 -6.83
N MET A 117 -7.99 -5.81 -5.62
CA MET A 117 -8.02 -7.09 -4.91
C MET A 117 -9.44 -7.55 -4.60
N ILE A 118 -10.30 -6.65 -4.13
CA ILE A 118 -11.72 -6.94 -3.88
C ILE A 118 -12.43 -7.35 -5.18
N ASP A 119 -12.16 -6.63 -6.27
CA ASP A 119 -12.74 -6.94 -7.58
C ASP A 119 -12.27 -8.29 -8.12
N ALA A 120 -10.98 -8.63 -7.94
CA ALA A 120 -10.45 -9.95 -8.28
C ALA A 120 -11.11 -11.06 -7.44
N ALA A 121 -11.27 -10.87 -6.14
CA ALA A 121 -11.93 -11.83 -5.26
C ALA A 121 -13.42 -12.01 -5.62
N ARG A 122 -14.12 -10.93 -6.01
CA ARG A 122 -15.51 -10.99 -6.49
C ARG A 122 -15.62 -11.73 -7.81
N ARG A 123 -14.69 -11.52 -8.75
CA ARG A 123 -14.63 -12.27 -10.01
C ARG A 123 -14.41 -13.75 -9.76
N SER A 124 -13.40 -14.11 -8.97
CA SER A 124 -13.10 -15.51 -8.63
C SER A 124 -14.29 -16.24 -7.99
N ARG A 125 -15.02 -15.59 -7.06
CA ARG A 125 -16.24 -16.17 -6.45
C ARG A 125 -17.36 -16.39 -7.47
N ARG A 126 -17.57 -15.47 -8.42
CA ARG A 126 -18.56 -15.65 -9.49
C ARG A 126 -18.16 -16.79 -10.40
N ASP A 127 -16.89 -16.86 -10.80
CA ASP A 127 -16.42 -17.93 -11.67
C ASP A 127 -16.47 -19.28 -10.96
N ALA A 128 -16.19 -19.33 -9.65
CA ALA A 128 -16.36 -20.51 -8.82
C ALA A 128 -17.82 -20.93 -8.71
N LEU A 129 -18.77 -20.00 -8.55
CA LEU A 129 -20.22 -20.30 -8.56
C LEU A 129 -20.67 -20.84 -9.92
N VAL A 130 -20.16 -20.30 -11.02
CA VAL A 130 -20.43 -20.81 -12.39
C VAL A 130 -19.79 -22.19 -12.61
N ARG A 131 -18.60 -22.43 -12.05
CA ARG A 131 -17.91 -23.73 -12.10
C ARG A 131 -18.54 -24.78 -11.17
N SER A 132 -19.05 -24.40 -10.00
CA SER A 132 -19.73 -25.31 -9.06
C SER A 132 -21.08 -25.79 -9.58
N VAL A 133 -21.69 -25.04 -10.51
CA VAL A 133 -22.84 -25.52 -11.30
C VAL A 133 -22.41 -26.58 -12.35
N ARG A 134 -21.11 -26.80 -12.59
CA ARG A 134 -20.60 -27.63 -13.70
C ARG A 134 -19.62 -28.75 -13.34
N ALA A 135 -18.91 -28.74 -12.22
CA ALA A 135 -18.08 -29.89 -11.83
C ALA A 135 -17.67 -29.83 -10.36
N ASN A 136 -17.89 -30.96 -9.68
CA ASN A 136 -17.19 -31.34 -8.46
C ASN A 136 -15.74 -31.72 -8.79
N ALA A 137 -14.89 -31.63 -7.77
CA ALA A 137 -13.59 -32.26 -7.58
C ALA A 137 -12.33 -31.35 -7.68
N ASP A 138 -11.63 -31.41 -6.56
CA ASP A 138 -10.18 -31.35 -6.33
C ASP A 138 -9.47 -29.99 -6.27
N GLY A 139 -8.90 -29.76 -5.08
CA GLY A 139 -7.99 -28.67 -4.77
C GLY A 139 -6.54 -29.16 -4.74
N ASP A 140 -5.61 -28.19 -4.74
CA ASP A 140 -4.22 -28.46 -4.43
C ASP A 140 -3.49 -27.21 -3.88
N GLY A 141 -2.72 -27.49 -2.82
CA GLY A 141 -1.36 -27.05 -2.50
C GLY A 141 -0.82 -25.71 -2.94
N SER A 142 -0.39 -24.94 -1.94
CA SER A 142 0.46 -23.76 -2.05
C SER A 142 1.94 -24.13 -1.88
N PRO A 143 2.82 -23.76 -2.83
CA PRO A 143 4.25 -23.59 -2.56
C PRO A 143 4.58 -22.10 -2.44
N LEU A 144 4.90 -21.64 -1.22
CA LEU A 144 5.48 -20.32 -0.99
C LEU A 144 6.96 -20.50 -0.67
N ASP A 145 7.81 -19.98 -1.53
CA ASP A 145 9.23 -19.84 -1.23
C ASP A 145 9.77 -18.52 -1.79
N ARG A 146 10.49 -17.81 -0.91
CA ARG A 146 11.44 -16.68 -1.11
C ARG A 146 10.91 -15.27 -1.43
N ILE A 147 11.12 -14.38 -0.45
CA ILE A 147 11.89 -13.13 -0.62
C ILE A 147 12.77 -12.94 0.63
N ALA A 148 14.10 -12.99 0.48
CA ALA A 148 15.05 -12.53 1.48
C ALA A 148 15.72 -11.28 0.92
N ALA A 149 15.58 -10.15 1.61
CA ALA A 149 16.42 -8.98 1.38
C ALA A 149 17.80 -9.22 2.00
N GLU A 150 18.83 -8.73 1.34
CA GLU A 150 20.24 -8.99 1.60
C GLU A 150 20.70 -8.59 3.00
N GLY A 151 21.63 -9.40 3.53
CA GLY A 151 22.45 -9.07 4.68
C GLY A 151 22.04 -9.81 5.95
N ASP A 152 22.32 -11.12 6.04
CA ASP A 152 22.61 -11.82 7.30
C ASP A 152 23.11 -13.26 7.07
N GLY A 153 23.84 -13.81 8.05
CA GLY A 153 24.50 -15.11 7.94
C GLY A 153 23.55 -16.33 7.83
N PRO A 154 24.05 -17.52 7.42
CA PRO A 154 23.23 -18.67 7.01
C PRO A 154 22.23 -19.18 8.06
N ALA A 155 22.56 -19.10 9.35
CA ALA A 155 21.68 -19.53 10.44
C ALA A 155 20.53 -18.54 10.72
N ALA A 156 20.82 -17.23 10.68
CA ALA A 156 19.82 -16.18 10.87
C ALA A 156 18.79 -16.13 9.73
N VAL A 157 19.20 -16.49 8.50
CA VAL A 157 18.30 -16.60 7.35
C VAL A 157 17.29 -17.74 7.51
N ALA A 158 17.71 -18.88 8.08
CA ALA A 158 16.83 -20.02 8.30
C ALA A 158 15.79 -19.73 9.40
N GLU A 159 16.20 -19.14 10.52
CA GLU A 159 15.31 -18.74 11.61
C GLU A 159 14.28 -17.68 11.16
N ARG A 160 14.71 -16.70 10.36
CA ARG A 160 13.79 -15.70 9.77
C ARG A 160 12.77 -16.29 8.81
N ARG A 161 13.14 -17.31 8.03
CA ARG A 161 12.20 -18.00 7.12
C ARG A 161 11.13 -18.74 7.89
N ILE A 162 11.54 -19.54 8.89
CA ILE A 162 10.61 -20.28 9.75
C ILE A 162 9.65 -19.30 10.45
N PHE A 163 10.18 -18.17 10.94
CA PHE A 163 9.37 -17.14 11.57
C PHE A 163 8.44 -16.42 10.58
N ALA A 164 8.90 -16.12 9.36
CA ALA A 164 8.06 -15.50 8.34
C ALA A 164 6.92 -16.44 7.89
N GLU A 165 7.21 -17.73 7.71
CA GLU A 165 6.21 -18.77 7.41
C GLU A 165 5.18 -18.88 8.53
N LEU A 166 5.64 -18.90 9.78
CA LEU A 166 4.78 -18.85 10.96
C LEU A 166 3.86 -17.63 10.93
N VAL A 167 4.41 -16.43 10.70
CA VAL A 167 3.60 -15.20 10.64
C VAL A 167 2.58 -15.27 9.50
N ASP A 168 2.95 -15.80 8.33
CA ASP A 168 2.04 -15.94 7.20
C ASP A 168 0.89 -16.93 7.48
N GLU A 169 1.16 -18.04 8.16
CA GLU A 169 0.13 -18.96 8.64
C GLU A 169 -0.83 -18.27 9.62
N LEU A 170 -0.28 -17.57 10.61
CA LEU A 170 -1.09 -16.91 11.64
C LEU A 170 -1.95 -15.78 11.07
N LEU A 171 -1.42 -15.04 10.09
CA LEU A 171 -2.18 -14.02 9.36
C LEU A 171 -3.33 -14.64 8.58
N ALA A 172 -3.15 -15.81 7.97
CA ALA A 172 -4.19 -16.49 7.21
C ALA A 172 -5.41 -16.90 8.07
N GLU A 173 -5.22 -17.08 9.38
CA GLU A 173 -6.28 -17.41 10.32
C GLU A 173 -7.07 -16.17 10.82
N LEU A 174 -6.62 -14.96 10.50
CA LEU A 174 -7.34 -13.75 10.84
C LEU A 174 -8.51 -13.50 9.87
N PRO A 175 -9.62 -12.90 10.35
CA PRO A 175 -10.64 -12.33 9.47
C PRO A 175 -10.03 -11.33 8.48
N ASP A 176 -10.54 -11.33 7.24
CA ASP A 176 -10.02 -10.52 6.13
C ASP A 176 -9.80 -9.05 6.52
N ASP A 177 -10.80 -8.40 7.11
CA ASP A 177 -10.71 -7.01 7.56
C ASP A 177 -9.59 -6.75 8.58
N GLN A 178 -9.30 -7.72 9.44
CA GLN A 178 -8.26 -7.63 10.47
C GLN A 178 -6.88 -7.85 9.85
N ARG A 179 -6.75 -8.84 8.95
CA ARG A 179 -5.54 -9.13 8.19
C ARG A 179 -5.15 -7.97 7.28
N GLU A 180 -6.10 -7.41 6.53
CA GLU A 180 -5.88 -6.26 5.64
C GLU A 180 -5.42 -5.04 6.45
N THR A 181 -6.12 -4.73 7.55
CA THR A 181 -5.74 -3.61 8.43
C THR A 181 -4.34 -3.80 9.02
N PHE A 182 -4.01 -5.02 9.47
CA PHE A 182 -2.70 -5.33 10.02
C PHE A 182 -1.60 -5.22 8.97
N THR A 183 -1.83 -5.77 7.78
CA THR A 183 -0.85 -5.76 6.69
C THR A 183 -0.57 -4.37 6.15
N LEU A 184 -1.61 -3.54 5.98
CA LEU A 184 -1.45 -2.14 5.60
C LEU A 184 -0.62 -1.36 6.63
N HIS A 185 -0.91 -1.54 7.91
CA HIS A 185 -0.25 -0.75 8.94
C HIS A 185 1.19 -1.18 9.20
N HIS A 186 1.43 -2.49 9.38
CA HIS A 186 2.72 -3.00 9.84
C HIS A 186 3.70 -3.33 8.71
N PHE A 187 3.22 -3.84 7.58
CA PHE A 187 4.09 -4.24 6.48
C PHE A 187 4.20 -3.16 5.41
N ALA A 188 3.10 -2.49 5.10
CA ALA A 188 3.09 -1.39 4.15
C ALA A 188 3.36 -0.01 4.78
N HIS A 189 3.55 0.04 6.11
CA HIS A 189 3.83 1.26 6.86
C HIS A 189 2.86 2.41 6.54
N VAL A 190 1.57 2.07 6.37
CA VAL A 190 0.51 3.06 6.13
C VAL A 190 0.01 3.59 7.47
N PRO A 191 -0.03 4.92 7.67
CA PRO A 191 -0.58 5.51 8.89
C PRO A 191 -2.05 5.13 9.11
N LEU A 192 -2.44 4.91 10.37
CA LEU A 192 -3.80 4.49 10.75
C LEU A 192 -4.94 5.35 10.15
N PRO A 193 -4.84 6.69 10.05
CA PRO A 193 -5.84 7.50 9.38
C PRO A 193 -6.01 7.10 7.90
N GLU A 194 -4.91 6.89 7.18
CA GLU A 194 -4.90 6.47 5.79
C GLU A 194 -5.36 5.02 5.60
N VAL A 195 -5.04 4.12 6.54
CA VAL A 195 -5.60 2.77 6.57
C VAL A 195 -7.13 2.82 6.62
N GLY A 196 -7.71 3.68 7.47
CA GLY A 196 -9.15 3.90 7.50
C GLY A 196 -9.70 4.32 6.13
N GLN A 197 -9.06 5.28 5.47
CA GLN A 197 -9.47 5.74 4.15
C GLN A 197 -9.29 4.68 3.04
N ALA A 198 -8.24 3.88 3.09
CA ALA A 198 -8.00 2.79 2.13
C ALA A 198 -9.05 1.67 2.29
N MET A 199 -9.42 1.38 3.54
CA MET A 199 -10.41 0.37 3.91
C MET A 199 -11.86 0.85 3.76
N GLY A 200 -12.10 2.17 3.62
CA GLY A 200 -13.43 2.76 3.57
C GLY A 200 -14.15 2.78 4.94
N VAL A 201 -13.40 2.89 6.04
CA VAL A 201 -13.92 2.92 7.42
C VAL A 201 -13.34 4.06 8.24
N SER A 202 -13.91 4.34 9.41
CA SER A 202 -13.36 5.35 10.31
C SER A 202 -11.98 4.95 10.86
N THR A 203 -11.14 5.93 11.20
CA THR A 203 -9.86 5.70 11.89
C THR A 203 -10.03 4.92 13.20
N SER A 204 -11.15 5.15 13.91
CA SER A 204 -11.49 4.39 15.13
C SER A 204 -11.76 2.91 14.85
N THR A 205 -12.47 2.62 13.76
CA THR A 205 -12.72 1.25 13.29
C THR A 205 -11.42 0.57 12.88
N ALA A 206 -10.53 1.28 12.16
CA ALA A 206 -9.21 0.76 11.78
C ALA A 206 -8.35 0.45 13.03
N LYS A 207 -8.29 1.35 14.01
CA LYS A 207 -7.63 1.12 15.31
C LYS A 207 -8.18 -0.12 16.01
N SER A 208 -9.50 -0.27 16.04
CA SER A 208 -10.17 -1.41 16.68
C SER A 208 -9.83 -2.74 15.98
N ARG A 209 -9.85 -2.76 14.64
CA ARG A 209 -9.45 -3.92 13.83
C ARG A 209 -7.99 -4.29 14.04
N LEU A 210 -7.10 -3.30 14.10
CA LEU A 210 -5.68 -3.51 14.36
C LEU A 210 -5.44 -4.11 15.75
N ARG A 211 -6.11 -3.60 16.78
CA ARG A 211 -6.04 -4.15 18.14
C ARG A 211 -6.48 -5.61 18.16
N LEU A 212 -7.63 -5.92 17.57
CA LEU A 212 -8.15 -7.29 17.50
C LEU A 212 -7.22 -8.24 16.72
N ALA A 213 -6.59 -7.75 15.64
CA ALA A 213 -5.58 -8.51 14.91
C ALA A 213 -4.37 -8.85 15.81
N ARG A 214 -3.82 -7.85 16.51
CA ARG A 214 -2.70 -8.03 17.44
C ARG A 214 -3.02 -9.02 18.55
N GLU A 215 -4.18 -8.91 19.18
CA GLU A 215 -4.61 -9.81 20.26
C GLU A 215 -4.67 -11.26 19.79
N LYS A 216 -5.24 -11.50 18.60
CA LYS A 216 -5.31 -12.85 18.03
C LYS A 216 -3.94 -13.41 17.66
N LEU A 217 -3.08 -12.58 17.05
CA LEU A 217 -1.72 -13.01 16.70
C LEU A 217 -0.92 -13.35 17.96
N ARG A 218 -1.03 -12.53 19.02
CA ARG A 218 -0.40 -12.79 20.32
C ARG A 218 -0.85 -14.11 20.94
N ALA A 219 -2.16 -14.34 20.98
CA ALA A 219 -2.70 -15.59 21.51
C ALA A 219 -2.14 -16.81 20.76
N LYS A 220 -2.13 -16.76 19.43
CA LYS A 220 -1.60 -17.85 18.59
C LYS A 220 -0.09 -18.03 18.69
N LEU A 221 0.67 -16.95 18.83
CA LEU A 221 2.12 -17.01 19.06
C LEU A 221 2.44 -17.64 20.41
N ALA A 222 1.68 -17.27 21.45
CA ALA A 222 1.82 -17.84 22.79
C ALA A 222 1.50 -19.34 22.83
N GLU A 223 0.46 -19.79 22.11
CA GLU A 223 0.15 -21.22 21.95
C GLU A 223 1.30 -22.01 21.32
N ARG A 224 2.10 -21.38 20.46
CA ARG A 224 3.27 -21.98 19.79
C ARG A 224 4.59 -21.74 20.54
N GLY A 225 4.54 -21.15 21.74
CA GLY A 225 5.72 -20.89 22.57
C GLY A 225 6.65 -19.79 22.04
N VAL A 226 6.16 -18.93 21.14
CA VAL A 226 6.95 -17.85 20.52
C VAL A 226 6.68 -16.53 21.25
N ARG A 227 7.74 -15.79 21.60
CA ARG A 227 7.63 -14.47 22.24
C ARG A 227 7.02 -13.45 21.26
N ASP A 228 6.20 -12.53 21.78
CA ASP A 228 5.58 -11.47 20.98
C ASP A 228 6.65 -10.61 20.27
N PRO A 229 6.69 -10.61 18.92
CA PRO A 229 7.62 -9.80 18.15
C PRO A 229 7.12 -8.36 17.93
N PHE A 230 5.89 -8.04 18.35
CA PHE A 230 5.21 -6.78 18.04
C PHE A 230 5.12 -5.81 19.23
N GLU A 231 5.79 -6.14 20.35
CA GLU A 231 5.99 -5.23 21.46
C GLU A 231 7.11 -4.24 21.07
N PRO A 232 6.91 -2.91 21.15
CA PRO A 232 8.05 -2.01 21.06
C PRO A 232 8.98 -2.29 22.24
N ASP A 233 10.30 -2.38 21.98
CA ASP A 233 11.29 -2.31 23.05
C ASP A 233 11.11 -0.94 23.74
N GLU A 234 10.43 -0.91 24.88
CA GLU A 234 10.46 0.23 25.78
C GLU A 234 11.87 0.28 26.38
N SER A 235 12.75 1.08 25.75
CA SER A 235 14.00 1.57 26.33
C SER A 235 13.84 3.01 26.80
#